data_AF-A0AAD8AC58-F1
#
_entry.id   AF-A0AAD8AC58-F1
#
_cell.length_a   1.000
_cell.length_b   1.000
_cell.length_c   1.000
_cell.angle_alpha   90.00
_cell.angle_beta   90.00
_cell.angle_gamma   90.00
#
_symmetry.space_group_name_H-M   'P 1'
#
loop_
_entity.id
_entity.type
_entity.pdbx_description
1 polymer ?
#
loop_
_entity_poly.entity_id
_entity_poly.type
_entity_poly.pdbx_seq_one_letter_code
_entity_poly.pdbx_strand_id
1 'polypeptide(L)'
;MLNPDGVIVGNNRCSLTGRDLNRQYRTVIRETYPPVWHTKLMIRRLMEESGIEMYCDLHAHSRKHNVFIYGCENRRTADRRLQEQVFPLMLHKNAADKVAL
;
A
#
# COMPACT_ATOMS: atom_id res chain seq x y z
N MET A 1 -5.13 -0.97 -10.87
CA MET A 1 -5.35 -2.35 -10.37
C MET A 1 -4.03 -3.09 -10.44
N LEU A 2 -3.51 -3.62 -9.32
CA LEU A 2 -2.18 -4.27 -9.28
C LEU A 2 -2.21 -5.73 -9.75
N ASN A 3 -3.32 -6.45 -9.52
CA ASN A 3 -3.48 -7.87 -9.85
C ASN A 3 -4.71 -8.10 -10.75
N PRO A 4 -4.73 -7.56 -11.98
CA PRO A 4 -5.88 -7.73 -12.88
C PRO A 4 -6.13 -9.22 -13.20
N ASP A 5 -5.07 -10.00 -13.39
CA ASP A 5 -5.18 -11.41 -13.75
C ASP A 5 -5.84 -12.24 -12.65
N GLY A 6 -5.43 -12.01 -11.39
CA GLY A 6 -6.06 -12.67 -10.25
C GLY A 6 -7.55 -12.32 -10.13
N VAL A 7 -7.93 -11.08 -10.40
CA VAL A 7 -9.33 -10.64 -10.37
C VAL A 7 -10.16 -11.36 -11.43
N ILE A 8 -9.64 -11.47 -12.66
CA ILE A 8 -10.34 -12.15 -13.77
C ILE A 8 -10.68 -13.60 -13.43
N VAL A 9 -9.78 -14.31 -12.74
CA VAL A 9 -9.99 -15.72 -12.36
C VAL A 9 -10.67 -15.89 -10.99
N GLY A 10 -11.09 -14.81 -10.33
CA GLY A 10 -11.73 -14.87 -9.02
C GLY A 10 -10.79 -15.14 -7.84
N ASN A 11 -9.48 -14.94 -8.01
CA ASN A 11 -8.53 -15.01 -6.89
C ASN A 11 -8.73 -13.83 -5.94
N ASN A 12 -8.81 -14.12 -4.65
CA ASN A 12 -8.97 -13.09 -3.61
C ASN A 12 -7.65 -12.48 -3.13
N ARG A 13 -6.51 -13.17 -3.29
CA ARG A 13 -5.23 -12.82 -2.64
C ARG A 13 -4.01 -12.95 -3.54
N CYS A 14 -3.93 -14.03 -4.31
CA CYS A 14 -2.73 -14.37 -5.07
C CYS A 14 -2.84 -13.96 -6.55
N SER A 15 -1.69 -13.75 -7.19
CA SER A 15 -1.55 -13.72 -8.64
C SER A 15 -1.84 -15.09 -9.27
N LEU A 16 -1.84 -15.17 -10.61
CA LEU A 16 -1.95 -16.45 -11.33
C LEU A 16 -0.85 -17.45 -10.99
N THR A 17 0.32 -16.98 -10.57
CA THR A 17 1.43 -17.83 -10.11
C THR A 17 1.25 -18.34 -8.68
N GLY A 18 0.08 -18.10 -8.06
CA GLY A 18 -0.23 -18.54 -6.70
C GLY A 18 0.53 -17.78 -5.60
N ARG A 19 1.10 -16.61 -5.91
CA ARG A 19 1.92 -15.82 -4.98
C ARG A 19 1.20 -14.55 -4.52
N ASP A 20 1.35 -14.22 -3.24
CA ASP A 20 0.89 -12.95 -2.67
C ASP A 20 1.84 -11.82 -3.09
N LEU A 21 1.38 -10.94 -3.98
CA LEU A 21 2.18 -9.83 -4.53
C LEU A 21 2.66 -8.86 -3.44
N ASN A 22 1.88 -8.65 -2.38
CA ASN A 22 2.24 -7.77 -1.26
C ASN A 22 3.28 -8.41 -0.31
N ARG A 23 3.84 -9.56 -0.68
CA ARG A 23 4.99 -10.18 -0.02
C ARG A 23 6.23 -10.23 -0.91
N GLN A 24 6.15 -9.70 -2.13
CA GLN A 24 7.23 -9.79 -3.12
C GLN A 24 7.98 -8.49 -3.34
N TYR A 25 7.72 -7.41 -2.60
CA TYR A 25 8.40 -6.12 -2.83
C TYR A 25 9.94 -6.18 -2.68
N ARG A 26 10.46 -7.14 -1.90
CA ARG A 26 11.91 -7.41 -1.77
C ARG A 26 12.54 -8.13 -2.96
N THR A 27 11.74 -8.76 -3.84
CA THR A 27 12.26 -9.48 -5.01
C THR A 27 12.79 -8.53 -6.08
N VAL A 28 13.71 -9.00 -6.91
CA VAL A 28 14.18 -8.29 -8.12
C VAL A 28 13.77 -8.97 -9.42
N ILE A 29 13.03 -10.09 -9.33
CA ILE A 29 12.69 -10.92 -10.49
C ILE A 29 11.49 -10.33 -11.21
N ARG A 30 11.74 -9.65 -12.33
CA ARG A 30 10.72 -8.98 -13.15
C ARG A 30 9.76 -9.97 -13.80
N GLU A 31 10.28 -11.09 -14.29
CA GLU A 31 9.54 -12.08 -15.09
C GLU A 31 8.49 -12.79 -14.24
N THR A 32 8.78 -13.06 -12.96
CA THR A 32 7.85 -13.70 -12.03
C THR A 32 6.87 -12.71 -11.40
N TYR A 33 7.29 -11.47 -11.17
CA TYR A 33 6.48 -10.45 -10.48
C TYR A 33 6.42 -9.12 -11.24
N PRO A 34 5.94 -9.09 -12.50
CA PRO A 34 5.98 -7.90 -13.33
C PRO A 34 5.24 -6.70 -12.70
N PRO A 35 4.02 -6.85 -12.13
CA PRO A 35 3.32 -5.71 -11.51
C PRO A 35 4.11 -5.06 -10.37
N VAL A 36 4.76 -5.86 -9.53
CA VAL A 36 5.56 -5.36 -8.39
C VAL A 36 6.82 -4.65 -8.91
N TRP A 37 7.48 -5.21 -9.93
CA TRP A 37 8.65 -4.58 -10.53
C TRP A 37 8.32 -3.22 -11.15
N HIS A 38 7.29 -3.16 -11.99
CA HIS A 38 6.87 -1.92 -12.65
C HIS A 38 6.34 -0.88 -11.66
N THR A 39 5.66 -1.30 -10.58
CA THR A 39 5.24 -0.40 -9.50
C THR A 39 6.46 0.27 -8.84
N LYS A 40 7.51 -0.50 -8.52
CA LYS A 40 8.75 0.07 -7.95
C LYS A 40 9.46 1.00 -8.92
N LEU A 41 9.49 0.68 -10.21
CA LEU A 41 10.08 1.54 -11.23
C LEU A 41 9.32 2.87 -11.34
N MET A 42 7.98 2.83 -11.34
CA MET A 42 7.13 4.01 -11.34
C MET A 42 7.39 4.89 -10.10
N ILE A 43 7.45 4.28 -8.91
CA ILE A 43 7.76 4.99 -7.65
C ILE A 43 9.11 5.69 -7.76
N ARG A 44 10.16 5.02 -8.23
CA ARG A 44 11.49 5.63 -8.39
C ARG A 44 11.47 6.84 -9.33
N ARG A 45 10.81 6.71 -10.49
CA ARG A 45 10.67 7.82 -11.45
C ARG A 45 9.94 9.01 -10.85
N LEU A 46 8.82 8.78 -10.17
CA LEU A 46 8.06 9.85 -9.51
C LEU A 46 8.87 10.53 -8.39
N MET A 47 9.68 9.77 -7.65
CA MET A 47 10.57 10.34 -6.64
C MET A 47 11.62 11.27 -7.27
N GLU A 48 12.14 10.94 -8.46
CA GLU A 48 13.12 11.76 -9.18
C GLU A 48 12.48 12.99 -9.84
N GLU A 49 11.28 12.85 -10.41
CA GLU A 49 10.60 13.91 -11.16
C GLU A 49 9.94 14.96 -10.26
N SER A 50 9.28 14.53 -9.17
CA SER A 50 8.44 15.41 -8.35
C SER A 50 8.52 15.15 -6.85
N GLY A 51 9.22 14.11 -6.41
CA GLY A 51 9.13 13.60 -5.05
C GLY A 51 7.81 12.86 -4.78
N ILE A 52 7.74 12.22 -3.61
CA ILE A 52 6.54 11.52 -3.13
C ILE A 52 6.32 11.91 -1.68
N GLU A 53 5.24 12.65 -1.40
CA GLU A 53 4.84 13.01 -0.04
C GLU A 53 4.20 11.82 0.69
N MET A 54 3.46 10.97 -0.04
CA MET A 54 2.69 9.88 0.54
C MET A 54 2.54 8.73 -0.44
N TYR A 55 2.60 7.50 0.08
CA TYR A 55 2.28 6.28 -0.64
C TYR A 55 1.15 5.54 0.08
N CYS A 56 0.07 5.24 -0.66
CA CYS A 56 -1.09 4.53 -0.14
C CYS A 56 -1.26 3.19 -0.86
N ASP A 57 -1.30 2.11 -0.09
CA ASP A 57 -1.62 0.77 -0.58
C ASP A 57 -3.03 0.37 -0.11
N LEU A 58 -3.98 0.36 -1.04
CA LEU A 58 -5.41 0.21 -0.73
C LEU A 58 -5.81 -1.27 -0.74
N HIS A 59 -6.30 -1.77 0.40
CA HIS A 59 -6.72 -3.16 0.57
C HIS A 59 -8.12 -3.24 1.17
N ALA A 60 -8.84 -4.29 0.80
CA ALA A 60 -10.02 -4.73 1.54
C ALA A 60 -9.58 -5.65 2.70
N HIS A 61 -10.34 -5.63 3.79
CA HIS A 61 -10.11 -6.52 4.93
C HIS A 61 -11.36 -7.34 5.20
N SER A 62 -11.20 -8.67 5.31
CA SER A 62 -12.33 -9.59 5.40
C SER A 62 -13.06 -9.59 6.74
N ARG A 63 -12.44 -9.05 7.80
CA ARG A 63 -12.95 -9.16 9.19
C ARG A 63 -13.21 -7.84 9.91
N LYS A 64 -12.58 -6.75 9.46
CA LYS A 64 -12.67 -5.46 10.16
C LYS A 64 -13.61 -4.60 9.34
N HIS A 65 -14.61 -4.06 10.00
CA HIS A 65 -15.52 -3.09 9.41
C HIS A 65 -14.85 -1.71 9.36
N ASN A 66 -15.44 -0.80 8.59
CA ASN A 66 -14.99 0.58 8.43
C ASN A 66 -13.59 0.70 7.79
N VAL A 67 -13.13 1.95 7.65
CA VAL A 67 -11.82 2.30 7.13
C VAL A 67 -10.84 2.39 8.31
N PHE A 68 -9.66 1.83 8.12
CA PHE A 68 -8.54 1.93 9.03
C PHE A 68 -7.24 1.92 8.22
N ILE A 69 -6.16 2.42 8.82
CA ILE A 69 -4.87 2.59 8.15
C ILE A 69 -3.78 1.91 8.97
N TYR A 70 -2.90 1.16 8.29
CA TYR A 70 -1.64 0.72 8.86
C TYR A 70 -0.53 1.64 8.38
N GLY A 71 0.13 2.32 9.32
CA GLY A 71 1.30 3.15 9.04
C GLY A 71 2.62 2.43 9.27
N CYS A 72 3.71 3.03 8.82
CA CYS A 72 5.07 2.63 9.16
C CYS A 72 5.53 3.44 10.38
N GLU A 73 5.58 2.80 11.55
CA GLU A 73 5.92 3.48 12.81
C GLU A 73 7.39 3.96 12.82
N ASN A 74 7.60 5.26 13.06
CA ASN A 74 8.93 5.87 13.07
C ASN A 74 9.45 6.09 14.51
N ARG A 75 9.65 5.01 15.26
CA ARG A 75 10.09 5.10 16.68
C ARG A 75 11.47 5.70 16.90
N ARG A 76 12.36 5.65 15.91
CA ARG A 76 13.80 5.93 16.09
C ARG A 76 14.22 7.34 15.67
N THR A 77 13.31 8.11 15.08
CA THR A 77 13.63 9.36 14.38
C THR A 77 12.79 10.47 15.00
N ALA A 78 13.36 11.19 15.97
CA ALA A 78 12.64 12.15 16.80
C ALA A 78 12.01 13.29 15.98
N ASP A 79 12.66 13.70 14.89
CA ASP A 79 12.20 14.71 13.92
C ASP A 79 10.98 14.27 13.10
N ARG A 80 10.76 12.96 12.98
CA ARG A 80 9.62 12.37 12.24
C ARG A 80 8.55 11.78 13.13
N ARG A 81 8.63 12.03 14.43
CA ARG A 81 7.70 11.48 15.42
C ARG A 81 6.27 11.92 15.08
N LEU A 82 5.35 10.95 15.02
CA LEU A 82 3.92 11.14 14.70
C LEU A 82 3.59 11.60 13.27
N GLN A 83 4.58 11.77 12.37
CA GLN A 83 4.28 12.18 10.99
C GLN A 83 3.34 11.18 10.30
N GLU A 84 3.51 9.88 10.57
CA GLU A 84 2.67 8.80 10.06
C GLU A 84 1.21 8.85 10.56
N GLN A 85 0.93 9.62 11.62
CA GLN A 85 -0.41 9.76 12.19
C GLN A 85 -1.18 10.97 11.64
N VAL A 86 -0.49 11.92 10.99
CA VAL A 86 -1.11 13.15 10.47
C VAL A 86 -2.22 12.84 9.47
N PHE A 87 -1.92 12.01 8.46
CA PHE A 87 -2.91 11.66 7.44
C PHE A 87 -4.08 10.83 8.00
N PRO A 88 -3.87 9.76 8.79
CA PRO A 88 -4.97 9.06 9.46
C PRO A 88 -5.86 9.97 10.30
N LEU A 89 -5.27 10.91 11.06
CA LEU A 89 -6.03 11.85 11.86
C LEU A 89 -6.85 12.82 10.99
N MET A 90 -6.29 13.33 9.90
CA MET A 90 -7.03 14.16 8.95
C MET A 90 -8.19 13.39 8.33
N LEU A 91 -7.96 12.13 7.93
CA LEU A 91 -8.99 11.30 7.33
C LEU A 91 -10.14 11.02 8.33
N HIS A 92 -9.81 10.72 9.59
CA HIS A 92 -10.80 10.57 10.65
C HIS A 92 -11.62 11.84 10.86
N LYS A 93 -11.00 13.02 10.90
CA LYS A 93 -11.72 14.29 11.07
C LYS A 93 -12.68 14.61 9.91
N ASN A 94 -12.34 14.18 8.69
CA ASN A 94 -13.16 14.46 7.50
C ASN A 94 -14.19 13.36 7.20
N ALA A 95 -14.09 12.18 7.82
CA ALA A 95 -14.98 11.05 7.63
C ALA A 95 -15.15 10.24 8.93
N ALA A 96 -15.55 10.92 9.99
CA ALA A 96 -15.56 10.39 11.36
C ALA A 96 -16.50 9.18 11.54
N ASP A 97 -17.57 9.11 10.76
CA ASP A 97 -18.52 8.00 10.73
C ASP A 97 -17.95 6.74 10.04
N LYS A 98 -16.88 6.88 9.26
CA LYS A 98 -16.30 5.82 8.42
C LYS A 98 -14.92 5.36 8.85
N VAL A 99 -14.17 6.16 9.59
CA VAL A 99 -12.74 5.92 9.84
C VAL A 99 -12.52 5.72 11.33
N ALA A 100 -12.08 4.53 11.71
CA ALA A 100 -11.67 4.23 13.08
C ALA A 100 -10.19 4.61 13.27
N LEU A 101 -9.89 5.34 14.36
CA LEU A 101 -8.53 5.56 14.87
C LEU A 101 -8.15 4.47 15.88
#